data_AF-A0A443SD42-F1
#
_entry.id   AF-A0A443SD42-F1
#
_cell.length_a   1.000
_cell.length_b   1.000
_cell.length_c   1.000
_cell.angle_alpha   90.00
_cell.angle_beta   90.00
_cell.angle_gamma   90.00
#
_symmetry.space_group_name_H-M   'P 1'
#
loop_
_entity.id
_entity.type
_entity.pdbx_description
1 polymer ?
#
loop_
_entity_poly.entity_id
_entity_poly.type
_entity_poly.pdbx_seq_one_letter_code
_entity_poly.pdbx_strand_id
1 'polypeptide(L)'
;MESCPFCERRAIELKRNLDRKTINAALNWVWWHMQEEIGIQMKILRYLDHKSATNQFHTSEDFLIEVKRKYALVLMDPKVNDKGSLSAYRKLHEIATREIDDFQRCFDCFNSRHRYDEFRQLWICNVCTVPHLLVYAKLAKYPFWPAKVLANKKNSDEILCRFFGSQNESWISVKNCYLLSDAYPDDVEPKDKRYLKAKEEVQKHVKMIHNCYPSKFHLAPRRHAVNPAIINLFDEPMFCNGNGINGKQPSAGDSDEGEESGADEQLAIMNSELQTSYSSVALAENDVNKQKRKPVVNVEKCKRLERMIGKQNEWCLAQFAEKSQSTVNTENVLNIDYS
;
A
#
# COMPACT_ATOMS: atom_id res chain seq x y z
N MET A 1 -22.03 15.29 -7.57
CA MET A 1 -22.28 14.02 -6.87
C MET A 1 -20.94 13.40 -6.53
N GLU A 2 -20.69 13.03 -5.27
CA GLU A 2 -19.52 12.22 -4.93
C GLU A 2 -19.66 10.85 -5.59
N SER A 3 -18.60 10.37 -6.23
CA SER A 3 -18.63 9.08 -6.93
C SER A 3 -18.83 7.95 -5.92
N CYS A 4 -19.70 6.99 -6.22
CA CYS A 4 -19.94 5.82 -5.36
C CYS A 4 -18.60 5.13 -5.01
N PRO A 5 -18.28 4.90 -3.71
CA PRO A 5 -17.03 4.26 -3.31
C PRO A 5 -16.78 2.91 -3.97
N PHE A 6 -17.84 2.12 -4.22
CA PHE A 6 -17.78 0.87 -4.96
C PHE A 6 -17.23 1.08 -6.39
N CYS A 7 -17.81 2.05 -7.10
CA CYS A 7 -17.42 2.35 -8.47
C CYS A 7 -15.98 2.88 -8.52
N GLU A 8 -15.57 3.66 -7.52
CA GLU A 8 -14.21 4.20 -7.42
C GLU A 8 -13.16 3.10 -7.24
N ARG A 9 -13.38 2.17 -6.30
CA ARG A 9 -12.49 1.01 -6.07
C ARG A 9 -12.32 0.18 -7.33
N ARG A 10 -13.43 -0.15 -7.98
CA ARG A 10 -13.42 -0.92 -9.24
C ARG A 10 -12.72 -0.17 -10.37
N ALA A 11 -12.93 1.15 -10.48
CA ALA A 11 -12.28 1.97 -11.48
C ALA A 11 -10.75 2.03 -11.28
N ILE A 12 -10.27 2.06 -10.04
CA ILE A 12 -8.82 2.02 -9.73
C ILE A 12 -8.18 0.73 -10.24
N GLU A 13 -8.82 -0.42 -9.98
CA GLU A 13 -8.31 -1.73 -10.42
C GLU A 13 -8.31 -1.87 -11.94
N LEU A 14 -9.39 -1.42 -12.60
CA LEU A 14 -9.50 -1.39 -14.06
C LEU A 14 -8.44 -0.49 -14.69
N LYS A 15 -8.25 0.73 -14.17
CA LYS A 15 -7.23 1.68 -14.65
C LYS A 15 -5.82 1.11 -14.55
N ARG A 16 -5.56 0.26 -13.56
CA ARG A 16 -4.26 -0.39 -13.33
C ARG A 16 -4.08 -1.68 -14.10
N ASN A 17 -5.12 -2.16 -14.81
CA ASN A 17 -5.13 -3.42 -15.53
C ASN A 17 -4.68 -4.60 -14.66
N LEU A 18 -5.12 -4.63 -13.39
CA LEU A 18 -4.80 -5.73 -12.47
C LEU A 18 -5.63 -6.94 -12.84
N ASP A 19 -4.97 -8.06 -13.13
CA ASP A 19 -5.68 -9.29 -13.44
C ASP A 19 -6.28 -9.94 -12.18
N ARG A 20 -7.27 -10.83 -12.40
CA ARG A 20 -7.96 -11.53 -11.32
C ARG A 20 -7.00 -12.31 -10.42
N LYS A 21 -5.93 -12.89 -10.98
CA LYS A 21 -4.94 -13.63 -10.19
C LYS A 21 -4.20 -12.71 -9.21
N THR A 22 -3.83 -11.53 -9.68
CA THR A 22 -3.16 -10.49 -8.91
C THR A 22 -4.06 -9.98 -7.78
N ILE A 23 -5.32 -9.70 -8.08
CA ILE A 23 -6.31 -9.27 -7.08
C ILE A 23 -6.46 -10.35 -6.00
N ASN A 24 -6.70 -11.61 -6.39
CA ASN A 24 -6.89 -12.67 -5.40
C ASN A 24 -5.62 -12.97 -4.59
N ALA A 25 -4.42 -12.84 -5.17
CA ALA A 25 -3.17 -12.93 -4.43
C ALA A 25 -3.06 -11.82 -3.36
N ALA A 26 -3.46 -10.59 -3.70
CA ALA A 26 -3.51 -9.48 -2.75
C ALA A 26 -4.63 -9.64 -1.70
N LEU A 27 -5.73 -10.31 -2.03
CA LEU A 27 -6.79 -10.62 -1.06
C LEU A 27 -6.40 -11.75 -0.09
N ASN A 28 -5.54 -12.69 -0.50
CA ASN A 28 -4.96 -13.69 0.41
C ASN A 28 -4.08 -13.04 1.49
N TRP A 29 -3.17 -12.13 1.09
CA TRP A 29 -2.96 -10.83 1.74
C TRP A 29 -3.81 -10.43 2.93
N VAL A 30 -4.85 -9.70 2.55
CA VAL A 30 -5.82 -9.05 3.43
C VAL A 30 -6.42 -10.06 4.40
N TRP A 31 -6.80 -11.22 3.89
CA TRP A 31 -7.35 -12.33 4.67
C TRP A 31 -6.40 -12.80 5.77
N TRP A 32 -5.12 -13.00 5.46
CA TRP A 32 -4.12 -13.42 6.44
C TRP A 32 -3.96 -12.37 7.55
N HIS A 33 -3.88 -11.07 7.21
CA HIS A 33 -3.79 -9.99 8.19
C HIS A 33 -5.02 -9.90 9.10
N MET A 34 -6.21 -10.11 8.55
CA MET A 34 -7.44 -10.18 9.33
C MET A 34 -7.39 -11.29 10.38
N GLN A 35 -6.85 -12.46 10.03
CA GLN A 35 -6.72 -13.59 10.94
C GLN A 35 -5.68 -13.34 12.04
N GLU A 36 -4.52 -12.82 11.67
CA GLU A 36 -3.41 -12.60 12.61
C GLU A 36 -3.75 -11.51 13.64
N GLU A 37 -4.35 -10.39 13.24
CA GLU A 37 -4.67 -9.29 14.15
C GLU A 37 -5.80 -9.62 15.13
N ILE A 38 -6.70 -10.54 14.78
CA ILE A 38 -7.82 -10.95 15.64
C ILE A 38 -7.45 -12.16 16.50
N GLY A 39 -6.45 -12.93 16.11
CA GLY A 39 -5.96 -14.07 16.88
C GLY A 39 -6.97 -15.23 17.01
N ILE A 40 -8.05 -15.22 16.24
CA ILE A 40 -9.09 -16.26 16.25
C ILE A 40 -9.43 -16.70 14.83
N GLN A 41 -9.33 -18.02 14.56
CA GLN A 41 -9.92 -18.61 13.36
C GLN A 41 -11.43 -18.69 13.51
N MET A 42 -12.13 -17.69 13.00
CA MET A 42 -13.58 -17.73 12.98
C MET A 42 -14.04 -18.71 11.89
N LYS A 43 -14.63 -19.85 12.27
CA LYS A 43 -15.17 -20.87 11.32
C LYS A 43 -16.11 -20.25 10.28
N ILE A 44 -16.84 -19.21 10.66
CA ILE A 44 -17.75 -18.45 9.79
C ILE A 44 -17.07 -17.74 8.62
N LEU A 45 -15.75 -17.51 8.70
CA LEU A 45 -14.97 -16.91 7.65
C LEU A 45 -14.28 -17.95 6.76
N ARG A 46 -14.48 -19.26 7.00
CA ARG A 46 -14.03 -20.34 6.08
C ARG A 46 -14.55 -20.14 4.66
N TYR A 47 -15.70 -19.49 4.53
CA TYR A 47 -16.23 -19.10 3.22
C TYR A 47 -15.34 -18.09 2.49
N LEU A 48 -14.83 -17.07 3.21
CA LEU A 48 -13.88 -16.10 2.64
C LEU A 48 -12.56 -16.78 2.31
N ASP A 49 -12.09 -17.67 3.18
CA ASP A 49 -10.89 -18.49 2.96
C ASP A 49 -11.03 -19.34 1.68
N HIS A 50 -12.14 -20.07 1.53
CA HIS A 50 -12.42 -20.86 0.34
C HIS A 50 -12.49 -19.99 -0.92
N LYS A 51 -13.25 -18.89 -0.89
CA LYS A 51 -13.37 -17.99 -2.04
C LYS A 51 -12.03 -17.36 -2.43
N SER A 52 -11.22 -16.95 -1.45
CA SER A 52 -9.92 -16.36 -1.68
C SER A 52 -8.94 -17.39 -2.25
N ALA A 53 -8.92 -18.61 -1.70
CA ALA A 53 -8.07 -19.71 -2.16
C ALA A 53 -8.43 -20.23 -3.56
N THR A 54 -9.72 -20.16 -3.93
CA THR A 54 -10.22 -20.59 -5.25
C THR A 54 -10.31 -19.44 -6.27
N ASN A 55 -9.73 -18.28 -5.94
CA ASN A 55 -9.71 -17.08 -6.77
C ASN A 55 -11.11 -16.59 -7.21
N GLN A 56 -12.12 -16.67 -6.35
CA GLN A 56 -13.51 -16.36 -6.70
C GLN A 56 -13.86 -14.87 -6.66
N PHE A 57 -13.00 -14.00 -6.12
CA PHE A 57 -13.24 -12.55 -6.12
C PHE A 57 -12.85 -11.95 -7.47
N HIS A 58 -13.71 -11.08 -8.03
CA HIS A 58 -13.40 -10.36 -9.26
C HIS A 58 -12.72 -9.03 -8.95
N THR A 59 -13.13 -8.38 -7.86
CA THR A 59 -12.57 -7.11 -7.38
C THR A 59 -12.26 -7.17 -5.89
N SER A 60 -11.45 -6.24 -5.39
CA SER A 60 -11.26 -6.12 -3.93
C SER A 60 -12.51 -5.63 -3.21
N GLU A 61 -13.41 -4.91 -3.90
CA GLU A 61 -14.68 -4.50 -3.31
C GLU A 61 -15.65 -5.67 -3.14
N ASP A 62 -15.61 -6.70 -4.01
CA ASP A 62 -16.38 -7.94 -3.81
C ASP A 62 -16.03 -8.57 -2.46
N PHE A 63 -14.74 -8.54 -2.08
CA PHE A 63 -14.28 -9.03 -0.79
C PHE A 63 -14.85 -8.22 0.37
N LEU A 64 -14.83 -6.88 0.29
CA LEU A 64 -15.42 -6.02 1.32
C LEU A 64 -16.93 -6.20 1.45
N ILE A 65 -17.63 -6.36 0.32
CA ILE A 65 -19.07 -6.66 0.32
C ILE A 65 -19.33 -7.95 1.07
N GLU A 66 -18.56 -9.01 0.83
CA GLU A 66 -18.72 -10.28 1.56
C GLU A 66 -18.43 -10.13 3.07
N VAL A 67 -17.39 -9.37 3.45
CA VAL A 67 -17.11 -9.06 4.86
C VAL A 67 -18.28 -8.29 5.51
N LYS A 68 -18.83 -7.28 4.82
CA LYS A 68 -19.99 -6.49 5.28
C LYS A 68 -21.26 -7.34 5.39
N ARG A 69 -21.52 -8.21 4.41
CA ARG A 69 -22.64 -9.17 4.43
C ARG A 69 -22.57 -10.07 5.67
N LYS A 70 -21.38 -10.56 6.01
CA LYS A 70 -21.20 -11.38 7.23
C LYS A 70 -21.45 -10.58 8.51
N TYR A 71 -20.98 -9.34 8.57
CA TYR A 71 -21.31 -8.45 9.69
C TYR A 71 -22.82 -8.25 9.85
N ALA A 72 -23.53 -7.98 8.74
CA ALA A 72 -24.98 -7.79 8.75
C ALA A 72 -25.74 -9.04 9.22
N LEU A 73 -25.31 -10.24 8.80
CA LEU A 73 -25.91 -11.50 9.26
C LEU A 73 -25.78 -11.68 10.77
N VAL A 74 -24.60 -11.38 11.35
CA VAL A 74 -24.40 -11.47 12.81
C VAL A 74 -25.21 -10.41 13.56
N LEU A 75 -25.37 -9.22 12.98
CA LEU A 75 -26.22 -8.17 13.55
C LEU A 75 -27.71 -8.59 13.59
N MET A 76 -28.15 -9.38 12.61
CA MET A 76 -29.54 -9.84 12.53
C MET A 76 -29.82 -11.12 13.32
N ASP A 77 -28.80 -11.91 13.66
CA ASP A 77 -28.97 -13.18 14.39
C ASP A 77 -29.04 -12.95 15.91
N PRO A 78 -30.22 -13.12 16.55
CA PRO A 78 -30.37 -12.89 17.99
C PRO A 78 -29.51 -13.80 18.87
N LYS A 79 -29.03 -14.93 18.33
CA LYS A 79 -28.20 -15.90 19.08
C LYS A 79 -26.72 -15.51 19.11
N VAL A 80 -26.27 -14.68 18.16
CA VAL A 80 -24.86 -14.34 17.94
C VAL A 80 -24.62 -12.82 17.98
N ASN A 81 -25.68 -12.02 18.04
CA ASN A 81 -25.63 -10.55 18.18
C ASN A 81 -25.21 -10.09 19.60
N ASP A 82 -24.13 -10.65 20.12
CA ASP A 82 -23.50 -10.14 21.34
C ASP A 82 -22.47 -9.04 21.01
N LYS A 83 -22.18 -8.18 21.99
CA LYS A 83 -21.26 -7.04 21.82
C LYS A 83 -19.85 -7.47 21.42
N GLY A 84 -19.39 -8.64 21.89
CA GLY A 84 -18.07 -9.18 21.59
C GLY A 84 -17.98 -9.62 20.13
N SER A 85 -18.94 -10.40 19.66
CA SER A 85 -19.04 -10.82 18.26
C SER A 85 -19.08 -9.61 17.32
N LEU A 86 -19.98 -8.64 17.56
CA LEU A 86 -20.07 -7.44 16.73
C LEU A 86 -18.77 -6.62 16.70
N SER A 87 -18.07 -6.52 17.84
CA SER A 87 -16.78 -5.83 17.92
C SER A 87 -15.72 -6.52 17.06
N ALA A 88 -15.65 -7.85 17.10
CA ALA A 88 -14.74 -8.64 16.28
C ALA A 88 -14.99 -8.43 14.78
N TYR A 89 -16.25 -8.45 14.32
CA TYR A 89 -16.57 -8.20 12.91
C TYR A 89 -16.32 -6.76 12.46
N ARG A 90 -16.59 -5.78 13.31
CA ARG A 90 -16.22 -4.40 13.01
C ARG A 90 -14.71 -4.30 12.81
N LYS A 91 -13.93 -4.94 13.68
CA LYS A 91 -12.48 -4.98 13.57
C LYS A 91 -12.01 -5.68 12.30
N LEU A 92 -12.62 -6.82 11.92
CA LEU A 92 -12.37 -7.49 10.64
C LEU A 92 -12.56 -6.55 9.45
N HIS A 93 -13.67 -5.82 9.44
CA HIS A 93 -13.99 -4.89 8.38
C HIS A 93 -13.00 -3.71 8.32
N GLU A 94 -12.61 -3.16 9.48
CA GLU A 94 -11.59 -2.10 9.57
C GLU A 94 -10.23 -2.56 9.03
N ILE A 95 -9.80 -3.78 9.39
CA ILE A 95 -8.55 -4.38 8.89
C ILE A 95 -8.66 -4.58 7.38
N ALA A 96 -9.72 -5.23 6.90
CA ALA A 96 -9.94 -5.48 5.48
C ALA A 96 -9.91 -4.19 4.65
N THR A 97 -10.60 -3.15 5.13
CA THR A 97 -10.67 -1.85 4.46
C THR A 97 -9.29 -1.21 4.38
N ARG A 98 -8.54 -1.15 5.50
CA ARG A 98 -7.19 -0.58 5.53
C ARG A 98 -6.24 -1.30 4.57
N GLU A 99 -6.26 -2.62 4.56
CA GLU A 99 -5.39 -3.45 3.73
C GLU A 99 -5.72 -3.30 2.25
N ILE A 100 -7.00 -3.25 1.91
CA ILE A 100 -7.45 -3.00 0.54
C ILE A 100 -7.12 -1.57 0.11
N ASP A 101 -7.25 -0.58 1.00
CA ASP A 101 -6.87 0.79 0.70
C ASP A 101 -5.36 0.91 0.41
N ASP A 102 -4.49 0.17 1.11
CA ASP A 102 -3.05 0.12 0.83
C ASP A 102 -2.78 -0.50 -0.56
N PHE A 103 -3.42 -1.64 -0.84
CA PHE A 103 -3.40 -2.29 -2.15
C PHE A 103 -3.83 -1.34 -3.29
N GLN A 104 -4.95 -0.64 -3.09
CA GLN A 104 -5.49 0.30 -4.07
C GLN A 104 -4.69 1.59 -4.17
N ARG A 105 -4.00 2.03 -3.12
CA ARG A 105 -3.09 3.18 -3.18
C ARG A 105 -1.84 2.87 -3.99
N CYS A 106 -1.19 1.75 -3.75
CA CYS A 106 -0.09 1.30 -4.60
C CYS A 106 0.20 -0.20 -4.45
N PHE A 107 -0.03 -0.96 -5.51
CA PHE A 107 0.21 -2.40 -5.54
C PHE A 107 1.67 -2.76 -5.27
N ASP A 108 2.64 -1.99 -5.79
CA ASP A 108 4.07 -2.26 -5.57
C ASP A 108 4.50 -2.01 -4.13
N CYS A 109 3.97 -0.95 -3.49
CA CYS A 109 4.21 -0.69 -2.08
C CYS A 109 3.56 -1.77 -1.21
N PHE A 110 2.30 -2.13 -1.51
CA PHE A 110 1.59 -3.23 -0.85
C PHE A 110 2.42 -4.52 -0.93
N ASN A 111 2.80 -4.97 -2.13
CA ASN A 111 3.60 -6.18 -2.29
C ASN A 111 4.95 -6.12 -1.57
N SER A 112 5.65 -4.98 -1.67
CA SER A 112 6.94 -4.82 -0.99
C SER A 112 6.79 -4.96 0.52
N ARG A 113 5.75 -4.37 1.12
CA ARG A 113 5.44 -4.46 2.55
C ARG A 113 5.18 -5.90 2.99
N HIS A 114 4.47 -6.68 2.17
CA HIS A 114 4.15 -8.08 2.46
C HIS A 114 5.32 -9.04 2.23
N ARG A 115 6.33 -8.61 1.46
CA ARG A 115 7.63 -9.28 1.33
C ARG A 115 8.62 -8.89 2.43
N TYR A 116 8.12 -8.73 3.66
CA TYR A 116 8.94 -8.33 4.78
C TYR A 116 9.99 -9.39 5.14
N ASP A 117 9.73 -10.68 4.92
CA ASP A 117 10.73 -11.72 5.25
C ASP A 117 11.93 -11.63 4.29
N GLU A 118 11.68 -11.27 3.03
CA GLU A 118 12.70 -11.09 2.01
C GLU A 118 13.40 -9.73 2.11
N PHE A 119 12.68 -8.65 2.43
CA PHE A 119 13.21 -7.27 2.40
C PHE A 119 13.44 -6.64 3.78
N ARG A 120 13.05 -7.32 4.87
CA ARG A 120 13.06 -6.80 6.25
C ARG A 120 12.49 -5.37 6.31
N GLN A 121 13.09 -4.52 7.15
CA GLN A 121 12.70 -3.12 7.32
C GLN A 121 13.00 -2.22 6.10
N LEU A 122 13.56 -2.76 5.00
CA LEU A 122 13.96 -1.97 3.82
C LEU A 122 12.90 -1.94 2.72
N TRP A 123 11.75 -2.59 2.89
CA TRP A 123 10.69 -2.62 1.87
C TRP A 123 10.25 -1.22 1.39
N ILE A 124 10.23 -0.22 2.29
CA ILE A 124 9.87 1.16 1.94
C ILE A 124 10.90 1.82 1.02
N CYS A 125 12.13 1.32 0.97
CA CYS A 125 13.18 1.80 0.06
C CYS A 125 12.98 1.29 -1.38
N ASN A 126 12.09 0.33 -1.62
CA ASN A 126 11.84 -0.21 -2.95
C ASN A 126 11.27 0.87 -3.88
N VAL A 127 11.71 0.80 -5.14
CA VAL A 127 11.23 1.68 -6.21
C VAL A 127 10.05 1.01 -6.89
N CYS A 128 8.91 1.69 -6.85
CA CYS A 128 7.70 1.25 -7.56
C CYS A 128 7.90 1.39 -9.08
N THR A 129 7.16 0.60 -9.84
CA THR A 129 7.12 0.62 -11.31
C THR A 129 6.80 2.01 -11.81
N VAL A 130 5.83 2.67 -11.15
CA VAL A 130 5.59 4.11 -11.24
C VAL A 130 6.11 4.73 -9.95
N PRO A 131 7.28 5.40 -9.95
CA PRO A 131 7.86 5.91 -8.72
C PRO A 131 7.01 7.03 -8.11
N HIS A 132 6.86 6.98 -6.79
CA HIS A 132 6.15 8.00 -6.03
C HIS A 132 6.91 9.32 -6.00
N LEU A 133 6.19 10.43 -6.01
CA LEU A 133 6.75 11.74 -5.72
C LEU A 133 7.35 11.73 -4.30
N LEU A 134 8.56 12.27 -4.16
CA LEU A 134 9.25 12.35 -2.88
C LEU A 134 9.16 13.77 -2.34
N VAL A 135 8.81 13.89 -1.07
CA VAL A 135 8.61 15.18 -0.40
C VAL A 135 9.27 15.19 0.97
N TYR A 136 9.61 16.39 1.43
CA TYR A 136 9.67 16.70 2.84
C TYR A 136 8.29 17.22 3.27
N ALA A 137 7.65 16.55 4.22
CA ALA A 137 6.32 16.92 4.72
C ALA A 137 6.36 17.24 6.23
N LYS A 138 5.62 18.28 6.65
CA LYS A 138 5.60 18.77 8.03
C LYS A 138 4.22 18.62 8.68
N LEU A 139 4.18 17.90 9.81
CA LEU A 139 3.05 17.89 10.73
C LEU A 139 3.24 18.96 11.80
N ALA A 140 2.15 19.53 12.34
CA ALA A 140 2.20 20.71 13.22
C ALA A 140 3.20 20.61 14.40
N LYS A 141 3.35 19.44 15.02
CA LYS A 141 4.24 19.20 16.18
C LYS A 141 5.55 18.50 15.81
N TYR A 142 5.84 18.33 14.52
CA TYR A 142 6.99 17.57 14.03
C TYR A 142 7.79 18.40 13.03
N PRO A 143 9.12 18.17 12.93
CA PRO A 143 9.92 18.78 11.88
C PRO A 143 9.50 18.25 10.49
N PHE A 144 10.06 18.84 9.43
CA PHE A 144 9.93 18.25 8.10
C PHE A 144 10.52 16.84 8.08
N TRP A 145 9.79 15.90 7.50
CA TRP A 145 10.16 14.49 7.46
C TRP A 145 10.06 13.96 6.03
N PRO A 146 11.03 13.16 5.55
CA PRO A 146 10.98 12.61 4.20
C PRO A 146 9.82 11.60 4.07
N ALA A 147 9.11 11.66 2.95
CA ALA A 147 7.96 10.80 2.67
C ALA A 147 7.76 10.50 1.17
N LYS A 148 7.02 9.43 0.89
CA LYS A 148 6.42 9.12 -0.42
C LYS A 148 5.00 9.65 -0.48
N VAL A 149 4.62 10.30 -1.58
CA VAL A 149 3.22 10.69 -1.85
C VAL A 149 2.47 9.50 -2.44
N LEU A 150 1.37 9.10 -1.80
CA LEU A 150 0.57 7.94 -2.19
C LEU A 150 -0.74 8.31 -2.87
N ALA A 151 -1.32 9.44 -2.49
CA ALA A 151 -2.59 9.91 -3.01
C ALA A 151 -2.72 11.43 -2.81
N ASN A 152 -3.59 12.05 -3.58
CA ASN A 152 -4.10 13.38 -3.33
C ASN A 152 -5.60 13.28 -3.00
N LYS A 153 -6.10 14.18 -2.16
CA LYS A 153 -7.51 14.21 -1.79
C LYS A 153 -8.26 15.02 -2.84
N LYS A 154 -9.32 14.46 -3.42
CA LYS A 154 -10.16 15.18 -4.38
C LYS A 154 -10.67 16.47 -3.74
N ASN A 155 -10.58 17.59 -4.48
CA ASN A 155 -11.07 18.91 -4.07
C ASN A 155 -10.46 19.42 -2.74
N SER A 156 -9.23 19.01 -2.41
CA SER A 156 -8.51 19.46 -1.22
C SER A 156 -7.02 19.61 -1.52
N ASP A 157 -6.37 20.59 -0.90
CA ASP A 157 -4.91 20.78 -0.95
C ASP A 157 -4.20 19.86 0.07
N GLU A 158 -4.60 18.60 0.12
CA GLU A 158 -4.04 17.59 1.00
C GLU A 158 -3.52 16.40 0.20
N ILE A 159 -2.31 15.96 0.56
CA ILE A 159 -1.67 14.78 0.01
C ILE A 159 -1.43 13.75 1.11
N LEU A 160 -1.62 12.48 0.78
CA LEU A 160 -1.34 11.37 1.67
C LEU A 160 0.14 11.02 1.58
N CYS A 161 0.87 11.25 2.66
CA CYS A 161 2.30 10.98 2.77
C CYS A 161 2.53 9.72 3.59
N ARG A 162 3.36 8.80 3.09
CA ARG A 162 3.93 7.67 3.86
C ARG A 162 5.37 7.98 4.20
N PHE A 163 5.65 8.13 5.49
CA PHE A 163 6.94 8.62 5.99
C PHE A 163 8.00 7.53 6.04
N PHE A 164 9.23 7.86 5.67
CA PHE A 164 10.39 7.00 5.93
C PHE A 164 10.67 6.90 7.44
N GLY A 165 11.29 5.80 7.87
CA GLY A 165 11.62 5.49 9.26
C GLY A 165 10.45 4.91 10.06
N SER A 166 9.35 5.66 10.20
CA SER A 166 8.16 5.21 10.96
C SER A 166 7.18 4.40 10.11
N GLN A 167 7.17 4.61 8.79
CA GLN A 167 6.25 3.96 7.84
C GLN A 167 4.76 4.32 8.08
N ASN A 168 4.51 5.29 8.96
CA ASN A 168 3.18 5.83 9.21
C ASN A 168 2.70 6.69 8.04
N GLU A 169 1.40 6.87 7.98
CA GLU A 169 0.74 7.66 6.94
C GLU A 169 -0.02 8.83 7.53
N SER A 170 -0.06 9.95 6.84
CA SER A 170 -0.90 11.08 7.22
C SER A 170 -1.25 11.94 6.02
N TRP A 171 -2.46 12.49 6.04
CA TRP A 171 -2.85 13.57 5.13
C TRP A 171 -2.19 14.87 5.58
N ILE A 172 -1.43 15.49 4.69
CA ILE A 172 -0.68 16.71 4.95
C ILE A 172 -1.11 17.78 3.95
N SER A 173 -1.35 18.98 4.44
CA SER A 173 -1.60 20.13 3.57
C SER A 173 -0.38 20.40 2.69
N VAL A 174 -0.59 20.60 1.40
CA VAL A 174 0.45 20.78 0.37
C VAL A 174 1.37 21.96 0.70
N LYS A 175 0.85 23.01 1.36
CA LYS A 175 1.65 24.16 1.84
C LYS A 175 2.71 23.78 2.89
N ASN A 176 2.54 22.65 3.56
CA ASN A 176 3.47 22.08 4.53
C ASN A 176 4.34 20.99 3.90
N CYS A 177 4.43 20.94 2.57
CA CYS A 177 5.21 19.99 1.82
C CYS A 177 6.13 20.73 0.84
N TYR A 178 7.35 20.22 0.69
CA TYR A 178 8.28 20.60 -0.36
C TYR A 178 8.76 19.35 -1.09
N LEU A 179 9.06 19.46 -2.38
CA LEU A 179 9.72 18.37 -3.09
C LEU A 179 11.05 18.02 -2.40
N LEU A 180 11.40 16.74 -2.44
CA LEU A 180 12.64 16.27 -1.84
C LEU A 180 13.84 16.96 -2.54
N SER A 181 14.72 17.51 -1.72
CA SER A 181 15.93 18.24 -2.14
C SER A 181 17.13 17.74 -1.33
N ASP A 182 18.35 18.02 -1.78
CA ASP A 182 19.57 17.69 -1.02
C ASP A 182 19.66 18.48 0.30
N ALA A 183 19.19 19.73 0.28
CA ALA A 183 19.18 20.60 1.43
C ALA A 183 17.89 20.44 2.25
N TYR A 184 18.03 20.33 3.57
CA TYR A 184 16.87 20.29 4.46
C TYR A 184 16.04 21.59 4.38
N PRO A 185 14.69 21.54 4.44
CA PRO A 185 13.87 22.73 4.21
C PRO A 185 14.00 23.83 5.26
N ASP A 186 14.09 23.47 6.55
CA ASP A 186 14.37 24.43 7.63
C ASP A 186 15.88 24.59 7.83
N ASP A 187 16.34 25.53 8.65
CA ASP A 187 17.78 25.79 8.83
C ASP A 187 18.44 24.79 9.79
N VAL A 188 17.64 24.15 10.64
CA VAL A 188 18.10 23.15 11.61
C VAL A 188 17.51 21.80 11.25
N GLU A 189 18.35 20.92 10.72
CA GLU A 189 17.98 19.53 10.48
C GLU A 189 17.90 18.74 11.80
N PRO A 190 16.86 17.92 11.99
CA PRO A 190 16.75 17.08 13.18
C PRO A 190 17.90 16.08 13.29
N LYS A 191 18.31 15.79 14.52
CA LYS A 191 19.39 14.84 14.84
C LYS A 191 18.92 13.64 15.65
N ASP A 192 17.62 13.52 15.90
CA ASP A 192 17.09 12.40 16.67
C ASP A 192 17.21 11.08 15.88
N LYS A 193 17.34 9.97 16.62
CA LYS A 193 17.57 8.64 16.04
C LYS A 193 16.48 8.22 15.04
N ARG A 194 15.23 8.65 15.23
CA ARG A 194 14.13 8.28 14.34
C ARG A 194 14.26 9.02 13.01
N TYR A 195 14.62 10.30 13.06
CA TYR A 195 14.88 11.08 11.86
C TYR A 195 16.10 10.57 11.10
N LEU A 196 17.20 10.27 11.79
CA LEU A 196 18.39 9.73 11.14
C LEU A 196 18.12 8.40 10.43
N LYS A 197 17.27 7.53 11.01
CA LYS A 197 16.78 6.32 10.33
C LYS A 197 16.00 6.66 9.06
N ALA A 198 15.06 7.60 9.14
CA ALA A 198 14.28 8.04 7.98
C ALA A 198 15.16 8.65 6.87
N LYS A 199 16.18 9.41 7.26
CA LYS A 199 17.20 9.98 6.36
C LYS A 199 18.02 8.89 5.67
N GLU A 200 18.47 7.87 6.41
CA GLU A 200 19.17 6.72 5.83
C GLU A 200 18.28 5.98 4.82
N GLU A 201 17.01 5.73 5.15
CA GLU A 201 16.07 5.05 4.26
C GLU A 201 15.77 5.85 2.99
N VAL A 202 15.50 7.15 3.08
CA VAL A 202 15.24 7.98 1.89
C VAL A 202 16.48 8.11 1.01
N GLN A 203 17.68 8.18 1.58
CA GLN A 203 18.93 8.20 0.82
C GLN A 203 19.16 6.88 0.06
N LYS A 204 18.84 5.73 0.68
CA LYS A 204 18.86 4.44 -0.01
C LYS A 204 17.85 4.40 -1.14
N HIS A 205 16.63 4.86 -0.89
CA HIS A 205 15.58 4.94 -1.90
C HIS A 205 15.99 5.83 -3.09
N VAL A 206 16.55 7.01 -2.84
CA VAL A 206 17.06 7.94 -3.85
C VAL A 206 18.14 7.28 -4.71
N LYS A 207 19.11 6.60 -4.10
CA LYS A 207 20.14 5.82 -4.83
C LYS A 207 19.51 4.74 -5.72
N MET A 208 18.49 4.05 -5.23
CA MET A 208 17.78 3.04 -6.02
C MET A 208 17.02 3.65 -7.19
N ILE A 209 16.35 4.79 -7.00
CA ILE A 209 15.67 5.52 -8.10
C ILE A 209 16.71 5.93 -9.14
N HIS A 210 17.82 6.53 -8.72
CA HIS A 210 18.89 6.94 -9.64
C HIS A 210 19.43 5.74 -10.43
N ASN A 211 19.63 4.58 -9.80
CA ASN A 211 20.04 3.37 -10.53
C ASN A 211 18.98 2.86 -11.52
N CYS A 212 17.70 3.03 -11.20
CA CYS A 212 16.60 2.64 -12.09
C CYS A 212 16.36 3.65 -13.24
N TYR A 213 16.72 4.92 -13.02
CA TYR A 213 16.43 6.06 -13.89
C TYR A 213 17.58 7.10 -13.92
N PRO A 214 18.81 6.74 -14.35
CA PRO A 214 20.02 7.57 -14.14
C PRO A 214 19.96 8.97 -14.74
N SER A 215 19.28 9.12 -15.88
CA SER A 215 19.21 10.40 -16.62
C SER A 215 17.86 11.12 -16.47
N LYS A 216 16.92 10.55 -15.70
CA LYS A 216 15.59 11.14 -15.51
C LYS A 216 15.40 11.68 -14.09
N PHE A 217 16.02 11.06 -13.09
CA PHE A 217 15.83 11.48 -11.71
C PHE A 217 16.85 12.54 -11.28
N HIS A 218 16.34 13.67 -10.79
CA HIS A 218 17.12 14.73 -10.16
C HIS A 218 16.42 15.16 -8.87
N LEU A 219 17.15 15.68 -7.89
CA LEU A 219 16.53 16.27 -6.69
C LEU A 219 16.09 17.71 -6.98
N ALA A 220 15.04 18.16 -6.29
CA ALA A 220 14.52 19.50 -6.47
C ALA A 220 15.42 20.55 -5.78
N PRO A 221 15.29 21.84 -6.14
CA PRO A 221 15.83 22.94 -5.35
C PRO A 221 15.23 23.00 -3.93
N ARG A 222 15.96 23.62 -2.99
CA ARG A 222 15.49 23.80 -1.60
C ARG A 222 14.15 24.54 -1.58
N ARG A 223 13.18 24.04 -0.79
CA ARG A 223 11.82 24.60 -0.65
C ARG A 223 11.02 24.71 -1.96
N HIS A 224 11.30 23.84 -2.94
CA HIS A 224 10.46 23.79 -4.12
C HIS A 224 9.05 23.28 -3.78
N ALA A 225 8.02 24.03 -4.17
CA ALA A 225 6.63 23.75 -3.84
C ALA A 225 6.12 22.47 -4.52
N VAL A 226 5.20 21.76 -3.86
CA VAL A 226 4.60 20.55 -4.42
C VAL A 226 3.37 20.91 -5.25
N ASN A 227 3.24 20.35 -6.45
CA ASN A 227 1.99 20.41 -7.21
C ASN A 227 1.01 19.35 -6.68
N PRO A 228 -0.16 19.73 -6.13
CA PRO A 228 -1.11 18.78 -5.53
C PRO A 228 -1.76 17.83 -6.54
N ALA A 229 -1.74 18.14 -7.84
CA ALA A 229 -2.27 17.27 -8.89
C ALA A 229 -1.33 16.10 -9.21
N ILE A 230 -0.07 16.17 -8.77
CA ILE A 230 1.00 15.27 -9.17
C ILE A 230 1.41 14.39 -7.99
N ILE A 231 1.26 13.08 -8.16
CA ILE A 231 1.59 12.08 -7.13
C ILE A 231 2.75 11.15 -7.55
N ASN A 232 3.07 11.11 -8.85
CA ASN A 232 4.17 10.32 -9.38
C ASN A 232 5.37 11.20 -9.72
N LEU A 233 6.55 10.64 -9.54
CA LEU A 233 7.81 11.36 -9.66
C LEU A 233 8.08 11.91 -11.06
N PHE A 234 7.65 11.23 -12.12
CA PHE A 234 7.91 11.66 -13.50
C PHE A 234 6.72 12.36 -14.16
N ASP A 235 5.68 12.68 -13.39
CA ASP A 235 4.58 13.50 -13.89
C ASP A 235 4.86 15.00 -13.65
N GLU A 236 5.84 15.34 -12.79
CA GLU A 236 6.30 16.72 -12.60
C GLU A 236 7.23 17.15 -13.75
N PRO A 237 7.00 18.32 -14.36
CA PRO A 237 7.81 18.81 -15.48
C PRO A 237 9.30 18.99 -15.10
N MET A 238 9.60 19.26 -13.83
CA MET A 238 10.98 19.43 -13.36
C MET A 238 11.84 18.16 -13.44
N PHE A 239 11.24 16.97 -13.40
CA PHE A 239 12.00 15.71 -13.49
C PHE A 239 12.04 15.16 -14.93
N CYS A 240 11.40 15.83 -15.88
CA CYS A 240 11.30 15.35 -17.26
C CYS A 240 12.21 16.06 -18.26
N ASN A 241 12.71 17.27 -17.96
CA ASN A 241 13.40 18.08 -18.98
C ASN A 241 14.84 18.43 -18.62
N GLY A 242 15.77 17.63 -19.15
CA GLY A 242 17.02 18.18 -19.68
C GLY A 242 16.74 18.69 -21.09
N ASN A 243 16.92 19.99 -21.30
CA ASN A 243 16.68 20.80 -22.51
C ASN A 243 15.28 21.40 -22.66
N GLY A 244 15.25 22.74 -22.68
CA GLY A 244 14.03 23.53 -22.85
C GLY A 244 13.50 23.53 -24.29
N ILE A 245 12.29 24.06 -24.44
CA ILE A 245 11.77 24.84 -25.58
C ILE A 245 10.39 25.39 -25.16
N ASN A 246 10.16 26.65 -25.52
CA ASN A 246 8.92 27.42 -25.43
C ASN A 246 7.73 26.73 -26.13
N GLY A 247 6.50 26.98 -25.65
CA GLY A 247 5.35 26.99 -26.54
C GLY A 247 3.98 26.67 -25.95
N LYS A 248 3.16 27.72 -25.82
CA LYS A 248 1.71 27.80 -26.10
C LYS A 248 0.71 26.84 -25.41
N GLN A 249 -0.22 27.47 -24.68
CA GLN A 249 -1.60 27.00 -24.49
C GLN A 249 -2.33 26.80 -25.84
N PRO A 250 -3.32 25.91 -25.90
CA PRO A 250 -4.74 26.34 -26.00
C PRO A 250 -5.65 25.53 -25.03
N SER A 251 -6.61 26.12 -24.31
CA SER A 251 -7.96 26.61 -24.70
C SER A 251 -9.05 25.52 -24.74
N ALA A 252 -10.17 25.89 -24.12
CA ALA A 252 -11.35 25.10 -23.78
C ALA A 252 -12.24 24.69 -24.97
N GLY A 253 -13.13 23.72 -24.71
CA GLY A 253 -14.26 23.36 -25.57
C GLY A 253 -15.35 22.63 -24.78
N ASP A 254 -16.54 23.26 -24.75
CA ASP A 254 -17.87 22.85 -24.27
C ASP A 254 -18.39 21.55 -24.96
N SER A 255 -19.08 20.64 -24.25
CA SER A 255 -20.54 20.49 -23.96
C SER A 255 -21.09 19.27 -24.72
N ASP A 256 -21.82 18.36 -24.08
CA ASP A 256 -23.30 18.28 -24.19
C ASP A 256 -23.86 17.01 -23.51
N GLU A 257 -25.11 17.12 -23.06
CA GLU A 257 -25.89 16.15 -22.27
C GLU A 257 -26.65 15.13 -23.14
N GLY A 258 -27.09 14.03 -22.51
CA GLY A 258 -28.04 13.08 -23.09
C GLY A 258 -28.47 12.04 -22.04
N GLU A 259 -29.73 12.16 -21.59
CA GLU A 259 -30.42 11.35 -20.58
C GLU A 259 -31.07 10.06 -21.13
N GLU A 260 -31.70 9.33 -20.19
CA GLU A 260 -32.68 8.22 -20.27
C GLU A 260 -32.15 6.79 -20.39
N SER A 261 -32.82 5.75 -19.88
CA SER A 261 -33.71 5.49 -18.74
C SER A 261 -33.89 3.94 -18.72
N GLY A 262 -34.40 3.36 -17.63
CA GLY A 262 -34.90 1.97 -17.65
C GLY A 262 -34.49 1.13 -16.44
N ALA A 263 -35.37 1.06 -15.45
CA ALA A 263 -35.31 0.16 -14.31
C ALA A 263 -36.13 -1.13 -14.56
N ASP A 264 -35.86 -2.11 -13.69
CA ASP A 264 -36.62 -3.31 -13.37
C ASP A 264 -36.51 -4.54 -14.31
N GLU A 265 -35.66 -5.50 -13.89
CA GLU A 265 -36.02 -6.91 -13.66
C GLU A 265 -34.79 -7.71 -13.18
N GLN A 266 -34.42 -7.60 -11.89
CA GLN A 266 -33.21 -8.31 -11.37
C GLN A 266 -33.28 -8.79 -9.91
N LEU A 267 -34.48 -8.97 -9.35
CA LEU A 267 -34.66 -9.43 -7.96
C LEU A 267 -35.08 -10.90 -7.80
N ALA A 268 -35.41 -11.61 -8.90
CA ALA A 268 -35.85 -13.00 -8.85
C ALA A 268 -34.73 -14.03 -9.03
N ILE A 269 -33.61 -13.66 -9.67
CA ILE A 269 -32.49 -14.57 -9.98
C ILE A 269 -31.59 -14.79 -8.74
N MET A 270 -31.56 -13.83 -7.81
CA MET A 270 -30.65 -13.84 -6.67
C MET A 270 -31.03 -14.85 -5.56
N ASN A 271 -32.28 -15.33 -5.54
CA ASN A 271 -32.77 -16.26 -4.51
C ASN A 271 -32.61 -17.75 -4.88
N SER A 272 -32.45 -18.11 -6.15
CA SER A 272 -32.23 -19.51 -6.53
C SER A 272 -30.76 -19.94 -6.39
N GLU A 273 -29.81 -19.00 -6.52
CA GLU A 273 -28.37 -19.28 -6.40
C GLU A 273 -27.90 -19.50 -4.95
N LEU A 274 -28.64 -18.98 -3.96
CA LEU A 274 -28.31 -19.18 -2.55
C LEU A 274 -28.45 -20.65 -2.14
N GLN A 275 -29.51 -21.35 -2.58
CA GLN A 275 -29.77 -22.73 -2.18
C GLN A 275 -28.82 -23.74 -2.80
N THR A 276 -28.35 -23.50 -4.03
CA THR A 276 -27.38 -24.38 -4.69
C THR A 276 -26.01 -24.35 -3.98
N SER A 277 -25.65 -23.22 -3.35
CA SER A 277 -24.38 -23.08 -2.63
C SER A 277 -24.32 -23.85 -1.31
N TYR A 278 -25.47 -24.10 -0.65
CA TYR A 278 -25.51 -24.84 0.62
C TYR A 278 -25.33 -26.36 0.44
N SER A 279 -25.70 -26.91 -0.71
CA SER A 279 -25.53 -28.35 -1.01
C SER A 279 -24.06 -28.74 -1.24
N SER A 280 -23.24 -27.86 -1.84
CA SER A 280 -21.82 -28.14 -2.09
C SER A 280 -20.93 -28.06 -0.84
N VAL A 281 -21.43 -27.50 0.28
CA VAL A 281 -20.68 -27.37 1.54
C VAL A 281 -20.59 -28.71 2.29
N ALA A 282 -21.55 -29.62 2.09
CA ALA A 282 -21.57 -30.94 2.75
C ALA A 282 -20.50 -31.91 2.21
N LEU A 283 -19.89 -31.64 1.06
CA LEU A 283 -18.85 -32.50 0.48
C LEU A 283 -17.42 -32.06 0.80
N ALA A 284 -17.23 -30.96 1.54
CA ALA A 284 -15.92 -30.41 1.89
C ALA A 284 -15.51 -30.67 3.36
N GLU A 285 -16.13 -31.65 4.02
CA GLU A 285 -15.86 -31.95 5.45
C GLU A 285 -14.52 -32.68 5.70
N ASN A 286 -13.79 -33.08 4.65
CA ASN A 286 -12.60 -33.94 4.79
C ASN A 286 -11.23 -33.27 4.62
N ASP A 287 -11.10 -31.93 4.55
CA ASP A 287 -9.79 -31.28 4.34
C ASP A 287 -9.42 -30.23 5.43
N VAL A 288 -9.74 -30.56 6.70
CA VAL A 288 -9.61 -29.66 7.87
C VAL A 288 -8.16 -29.45 8.36
N ASN A 289 -7.12 -29.94 7.67
CA ASN A 289 -5.74 -29.89 8.19
C ASN A 289 -4.69 -29.15 7.34
N LYS A 290 -5.08 -28.27 6.41
CA LYS A 290 -4.14 -27.30 5.82
C LYS A 290 -3.98 -26.08 6.73
N GLN A 291 -3.11 -26.26 7.72
CA GLN A 291 -2.59 -25.27 8.67
C GLN A 291 -2.17 -23.95 8.01
N LYS A 292 -2.34 -22.86 8.78
CA LYS A 292 -1.71 -21.52 8.70
C LYS A 292 -0.49 -21.42 7.76
N ARG A 293 -0.69 -21.37 6.45
CA ARG A 293 0.41 -21.04 5.53
C ARG A 293 0.29 -19.56 5.20
N LYS A 294 1.26 -18.78 5.69
CA LYS A 294 1.49 -17.40 5.24
C LYS A 294 1.42 -17.39 3.70
N PRO A 295 0.67 -16.46 3.08
CA PRO A 295 0.57 -16.43 1.63
C PRO A 295 1.96 -16.35 0.99
N VAL A 296 2.18 -17.12 -0.07
CA VAL A 296 3.42 -17.06 -0.84
C VAL A 296 3.27 -16.00 -1.91
N VAL A 297 4.21 -15.06 -2.01
CA VAL A 297 4.18 -14.06 -3.07
C VAL A 297 4.55 -14.72 -4.39
N ASN A 298 3.57 -14.93 -5.27
CA ASN A 298 3.79 -15.48 -6.61
C ASN A 298 4.41 -14.40 -7.53
N VAL A 299 5.58 -14.70 -8.11
CA VAL A 299 6.51 -13.71 -8.69
C VAL A 299 6.34 -13.51 -10.20
N GLU A 300 5.41 -14.18 -10.86
CA GLU A 300 5.37 -14.14 -12.33
C GLU A 300 4.63 -12.93 -12.90
N LYS A 301 5.35 -11.80 -12.99
CA LYS A 301 5.41 -10.85 -14.13
C LYS A 301 5.92 -9.48 -13.71
N CYS A 302 7.19 -9.40 -13.31
CA CYS A 302 7.98 -8.20 -13.58
C CYS A 302 9.48 -8.52 -13.62
N LYS A 303 9.98 -8.93 -14.80
CA LYS A 303 11.42 -9.18 -15.07
C LYS A 303 12.34 -7.98 -14.75
N ARG A 304 11.76 -6.80 -14.49
CA ARG A 304 12.44 -5.60 -13.99
C ARG A 304 12.54 -5.60 -12.47
N LEU A 305 11.46 -5.90 -11.74
CA LEU A 305 11.51 -6.12 -10.29
C LEU A 305 12.41 -7.30 -9.93
N GLU A 306 12.38 -8.43 -10.63
CA GLU A 306 13.26 -9.58 -10.31
C GLU A 306 14.75 -9.25 -10.42
N ARG A 307 15.16 -8.50 -11.46
CA ARG A 307 16.55 -8.00 -11.58
C ARG A 307 16.90 -6.97 -10.51
N MET A 308 15.94 -6.13 -10.12
CA MET A 308 16.12 -5.17 -9.03
C MET A 308 16.20 -5.88 -7.67
N ILE A 309 15.36 -6.88 -7.43
CA ILE A 309 15.30 -7.71 -6.22
C ILE A 309 16.56 -8.57 -6.09
N GLY A 310 17.04 -9.18 -7.18
CA GLY A 310 18.29 -9.93 -7.19
C GLY A 310 19.49 -9.05 -6.77
N LYS A 311 19.62 -7.87 -7.39
CA LYS A 311 20.66 -6.88 -7.00
C LYS A 311 20.45 -6.30 -5.61
N GLN A 312 19.19 -6.15 -5.17
CA GLN A 312 18.83 -5.63 -3.87
C GLN A 312 19.13 -6.62 -2.74
N ASN A 313 18.87 -7.90 -2.94
CA ASN A 313 19.16 -8.94 -1.96
C ASN A 313 20.67 -9.05 -1.75
N GLU A 314 21.47 -9.03 -2.82
CA GLU A 314 22.94 -8.99 -2.73
C GLU A 314 23.45 -7.75 -1.99
N TRP A 315 22.94 -6.56 -2.32
CA TRP A 315 23.36 -5.31 -1.68
C TRP A 315 22.91 -5.19 -0.21
N CYS A 316 21.67 -5.61 0.11
CA CYS A 316 21.18 -5.61 1.49
C CYS A 316 21.94 -6.63 2.34
N LEU A 317 22.21 -7.83 1.81
CA LEU A 317 23.02 -8.85 2.49
C LEU A 317 24.44 -8.34 2.75
N ALA A 318 25.07 -7.64 1.79
CA ALA A 318 26.37 -7.01 1.98
C ALA A 318 26.37 -5.96 3.10
N GLN A 319 25.36 -5.09 3.15
CA GLN A 319 25.21 -4.07 4.20
C GLN A 319 24.90 -4.65 5.60
N PHE A 320 24.16 -5.76 5.65
CA PHE A 320 23.94 -6.49 6.91
C PHE A 320 25.22 -7.22 7.37
N ALA A 321 26.01 -7.79 6.44
CA ALA A 321 27.29 -8.43 6.76
C ALA A 321 28.33 -7.42 7.32
N GLU A 322 28.42 -6.22 6.75
CA GLU A 322 29.32 -5.15 7.23
C GLU A 322 28.95 -4.69 8.66
N LYS A 323 27.66 -4.52 8.96
CA LYS A 323 27.23 -4.16 10.33
C LYS A 323 27.51 -5.29 11.34
N SER A 324 27.38 -6.55 10.93
CA SER A 324 27.66 -7.72 11.78
C SER A 324 29.14 -7.85 12.14
N GLN A 325 30.05 -7.50 11.21
CA GLN A 325 31.50 -7.51 11.45
C GLN A 325 31.95 -6.33 12.33
N SER A 326 31.26 -5.18 12.26
CA SER A 326 31.55 -4.04 13.13
C SER A 326 31.19 -4.26 14.61
N THR A 327 30.20 -5.11 14.90
CA THR A 327 29.78 -5.44 16.29
C THR A 327 30.64 -6.51 16.97
N VAL A 328 31.46 -7.26 16.22
CA VAL A 328 32.36 -8.28 16.80
C VAL A 328 33.73 -7.69 17.16
N ASN A 329 34.09 -6.50 16.64
CA ASN A 329 35.39 -5.88 16.89
C ASN A 329 35.44 -4.87 18.06
N THR A 330 34.39 -4.78 18.90
CA THR A 330 34.36 -3.85 20.05
C THR A 330 34.28 -4.51 21.42
N GLU A 331 34.49 -5.83 21.55
CA GLU A 331 34.53 -6.52 22.86
C GLU A 331 35.94 -6.90 23.35
N ASN A 332 37.02 -6.36 22.76
CA ASN A 332 38.39 -6.68 23.18
C ASN A 332 39.24 -5.44 23.49
N VAL A 333 38.80 -4.54 24.38
CA VAL A 333 39.70 -3.63 25.10
C VAL A 333 39.08 -3.27 26.45
N LEU A 334 39.27 -4.07 27.50
CA LEU A 334 39.36 -3.62 28.90
C LEU A 334 39.96 -4.77 29.76
N ASN A 335 41.29 -4.91 29.72
CA ASN A 335 42.05 -5.45 30.85
C ASN A 335 42.90 -4.30 31.38
N ILE A 336 42.53 -3.77 32.55
CA ILE A 336 43.38 -2.90 33.36
C ILE A 336 43.69 -3.67 34.63
N ASP A 337 44.97 -3.97 34.79
CA ASP A 337 45.56 -4.69 35.90
C ASP A 337 45.35 -3.97 37.24
N TYR A 338 45.06 -4.76 38.29
CA TYR A 338 45.30 -4.37 39.68
C TYR A 338 46.63 -4.99 40.13
N SER A 339 47.64 -4.15 40.34
CA SER A 339 48.78 -4.38 41.22
C SER A 339 49.34 -3.04 41.66
#